data_AF-A0A4R4V1T4-F1
#
_entry.id   AF-A0A4R4V1T4-F1
#
_cell.length_a   1.000
_cell.length_b   1.000
_cell.length_c   1.000
_cell.angle_alpha   90.00
_cell.angle_beta   90.00
_cell.angle_gamma   90.00
#
_symmetry.space_group_name_H-M   'P 1'
#
loop_
_entity.id
_entity.type
_entity.pdbx_description
1 polymer ?
#
loop_
_entity_poly.entity_id
_entity_poly.type
_entity_poly.pdbx_seq_one_letter_code
_entity_poly.pdbx_strand_id
1 'polypeptide(L)'
;MATIEAQRETIARLEATVERLSARVAELERRQSRNSGNSSLPPSSDTFVRPDKKPPPASGRKRGRQPGAPGGGLAMVEVPDEVEDHVPAACGGCGRELSTTDSIGHSRRQVRDIPLVTVTVTEHRAHRCRCGGCGRVTSADMPATV
;
A
#
# COMPACT_ATOMS: atom_id res chain seq x y z
N MET A 1 -50.78 -21.85 54.45
CA MET A 1 -50.70 -22.07 52.99
C MET A 1 -50.40 -20.79 52.24
N ALA A 2 -51.13 -19.67 52.47
CA ALA A 2 -50.90 -18.39 51.80
C ALA A 2 -49.47 -17.80 51.91
N THR A 3 -48.79 -17.98 53.05
CA THR A 3 -47.41 -17.51 53.26
C THR A 3 -46.37 -18.26 52.45
N ILE A 4 -46.54 -19.58 52.28
CA ILE A 4 -45.65 -20.41 51.45
C ILE A 4 -45.79 -20.04 49.97
N GLU A 5 -47.00 -19.71 49.54
CA GLU A 5 -47.29 -19.30 48.16
C GLU A 5 -46.71 -17.91 47.85
N ALA A 6 -46.90 -16.93 48.75
CA ALA A 6 -46.26 -15.62 48.65
C ALA A 6 -44.71 -15.70 48.67
N GLN A 7 -44.15 -16.63 49.45
CA GLN A 7 -42.71 -16.91 49.44
C GLN A 7 -42.25 -17.49 48.09
N ARG A 8 -43.01 -18.42 47.50
CA ARG A 8 -42.71 -18.99 46.17
C ARG A 8 -42.74 -17.94 45.07
N GLU A 9 -43.73 -17.05 45.08
CA GLU A 9 -43.78 -15.93 44.13
C GLU A 9 -42.60 -14.96 44.28
N THR A 10 -42.20 -14.68 45.52
CA THR A 10 -41.04 -13.83 45.81
C THR A 10 -39.75 -14.49 45.33
N ILE A 11 -39.57 -15.79 45.58
CA ILE A 11 -38.42 -16.57 45.12
C ILE A 11 -38.35 -16.56 43.59
N ALA A 12 -39.45 -16.84 42.90
CA ALA A 12 -39.49 -16.82 41.44
C ALA A 12 -39.12 -15.44 40.86
N ARG A 13 -39.57 -14.35 41.50
CA ARG A 13 -39.23 -12.97 41.08
C ARG A 13 -37.76 -12.64 41.31
N LEU A 14 -37.20 -13.11 42.42
CA LEU A 14 -35.78 -12.93 42.74
C LEU A 14 -34.90 -13.74 41.79
N GLU A 15 -35.24 -15.00 41.51
CA GLU A 15 -34.53 -15.85 40.54
C GLU A 15 -34.51 -15.21 39.15
N ALA A 16 -35.66 -14.74 38.65
CA ALA A 16 -35.74 -14.02 37.38
C ALA A 16 -34.88 -12.74 37.37
N THR A 17 -34.78 -12.05 38.50
CA THR A 17 -33.92 -10.87 38.63
C THR A 17 -32.45 -11.23 38.64
N VAL A 18 -32.07 -12.28 39.37
CA VAL A 18 -30.71 -12.80 39.44
C VAL A 18 -30.24 -13.23 38.06
N GLU A 19 -31.07 -13.96 37.31
CA GLU A 19 -30.72 -14.42 35.97
C GLU A 19 -30.50 -13.24 35.00
N ARG A 20 -31.42 -12.26 35.01
CA ARG A 20 -31.28 -11.04 34.20
C ARG A 20 -30.03 -10.24 34.54
N LEU A 21 -29.72 -10.09 35.83
CA LEU A 21 -28.53 -9.35 36.27
C LEU A 21 -27.25 -10.11 35.94
N SER A 22 -27.24 -11.43 36.12
CA SER A 22 -26.09 -12.29 35.82
C SER A 22 -25.76 -12.26 34.32
N ALA A 23 -26.78 -12.34 33.46
CA ALA A 23 -26.60 -12.18 32.01
C ALA A 23 -26.02 -10.80 31.64
N ARG A 24 -26.48 -9.74 32.32
CA ARG A 24 -25.98 -8.38 32.08
C ARG A 24 -24.54 -8.20 32.55
N VAL A 25 -24.18 -8.77 33.70
CA VAL A 25 -22.80 -8.76 34.20
C VAL A 25 -21.87 -9.49 33.23
N ALA A 26 -22.24 -10.69 32.79
CA ALA A 26 -21.44 -11.47 31.85
C ALA A 26 -21.20 -10.71 30.51
N GLU A 27 -22.22 -10.05 29.97
CA GLU A 27 -22.06 -9.24 28.74
C GLU A 27 -21.17 -8.01 28.97
N LEU A 28 -21.27 -7.35 30.13
CA LEU A 28 -20.42 -6.21 30.46
C LEU A 28 -18.95 -6.62 30.64
N GLU A 29 -18.68 -7.73 31.32
CA GLU A 29 -17.34 -8.29 31.49
C GLU A 29 -16.73 -8.71 30.13
N ARG A 30 -17.53 -9.32 29.26
CA ARG A 30 -17.11 -9.66 27.89
C ARG A 30 -16.78 -8.41 27.07
N ARG A 31 -17.53 -7.31 27.24
CA ARG A 31 -17.21 -6.04 26.55
C ARG A 31 -15.94 -5.40 27.11
N GLN A 32 -15.75 -5.43 28.42
CA GLN A 32 -14.60 -4.79 29.09
C GLN A 32 -13.28 -5.52 28.81
N SER A 33 -13.32 -6.84 28.62
CA SER A 33 -12.12 -7.63 28.32
C SER A 33 -11.61 -7.48 26.88
N ARG A 34 -12.37 -6.86 25.97
CA ARG A 34 -11.96 -6.66 24.56
C ARG A 34 -11.13 -5.40 24.40
N ASN A 35 -9.96 -5.55 23.80
CA ASN A 35 -9.07 -4.45 23.41
C ASN A 35 -8.40 -4.74 22.06
N SER A 36 -7.65 -3.77 21.54
CA SER A 36 -6.90 -3.92 20.28
C SER A 36 -5.88 -5.06 20.26
N GLY A 37 -5.46 -5.55 21.44
CA GLY A 37 -4.52 -6.67 21.58
C GLY A 37 -5.16 -8.05 21.44
N ASN A 38 -6.45 -8.22 21.70
CA ASN A 38 -7.11 -9.53 21.75
C ASN A 38 -8.39 -9.66 20.92
N SER A 39 -8.82 -8.61 20.21
CA SER A 39 -10.13 -8.61 19.54
C SER A 39 -10.16 -8.03 18.12
N SER A 40 -8.98 -7.88 17.49
CA SER A 40 -8.81 -7.31 16.14
C SER A 40 -9.47 -5.95 15.92
N LEU A 41 -9.84 -5.25 17.00
CA LEU A 41 -10.35 -3.89 16.99
C LEU A 41 -9.19 -2.90 16.79
N PRO A 42 -9.42 -1.76 16.11
CA PRO A 42 -8.39 -0.76 15.95
C PRO A 42 -8.01 -0.15 17.32
N PRO A 43 -6.75 0.27 17.53
CA PRO A 43 -6.29 0.90 18.79
C PRO A 43 -7.07 2.15 19.20
N SER A 44 -7.74 2.81 18.24
CA SER A 44 -8.62 3.95 18.51
C SER A 44 -9.89 3.58 19.29
N SER A 45 -10.29 2.30 19.28
CA SER A 45 -11.44 1.77 20.01
C SER A 45 -11.15 1.47 21.48
N ASP A 46 -9.89 1.54 21.91
CA ASP A 46 -9.50 1.40 23.32
C ASP A 46 -9.78 2.73 24.06
N THR A 47 -11.05 3.07 24.28
CA THR A 47 -11.49 4.35 24.87
C THR A 47 -11.51 4.35 26.40
N PHE A 48 -11.74 3.21 27.04
CA PHE A 48 -11.90 3.12 28.51
C PHE A 48 -10.69 2.52 29.24
N VAL A 49 -9.92 1.65 28.58
CA VAL A 49 -8.68 1.07 29.12
C VAL A 49 -7.67 0.99 27.99
N ARG A 50 -6.75 1.97 27.92
CA ARG A 50 -5.57 1.85 27.06
C ARG A 50 -4.50 1.10 27.83
N PRO A 51 -4.12 -0.13 27.43
CA PRO A 51 -3.01 -0.81 28.08
C PRO A 51 -1.73 0.00 27.84
N ASP A 52 -0.96 0.25 28.91
CA ASP A 52 0.34 0.90 28.82
C ASP A 52 1.26 0.06 27.94
N LYS A 53 1.56 0.56 26.74
CA LYS A 53 2.55 -0.06 25.87
C LYS A 53 3.93 0.27 26.43
N LYS A 54 4.61 -0.72 27.01
CA LYS A 54 6.03 -0.60 27.32
C LYS A 54 6.78 -0.25 26.02
N PRO A 55 7.51 0.88 25.98
CA PRO A 55 8.31 1.19 24.81
C PRO A 55 9.33 0.06 24.60
N PRO A 56 9.59 -0.34 23.35
CA PRO A 56 10.65 -1.30 23.07
C PRO A 56 11.99 -0.75 23.61
N PRO A 57 12.92 -1.62 24.01
CA PRO A 57 14.25 -1.19 24.45
C PRO A 57 14.89 -0.33 23.36
N ALA A 58 15.47 0.80 23.78
CA ALA A 58 16.13 1.70 22.85
C ALA A 58 17.22 0.92 22.10
N SER A 59 17.16 0.93 20.77
CA SER A 59 18.04 0.13 19.92
C SER A 59 19.52 0.57 19.97
N GLY A 60 19.87 1.57 20.78
CA GLY A 60 21.19 2.22 20.82
C GLY A 60 21.58 2.94 19.52
N ARG A 61 20.83 2.72 18.42
CA ARG A 61 21.09 3.28 17.10
C ARG A 61 20.42 4.64 17.01
N LYS A 62 21.20 5.66 16.66
CA LYS A 62 20.66 6.97 16.29
C LYS A 62 19.65 6.80 15.16
N ARG A 63 18.49 7.46 15.29
CA ARG A 63 17.51 7.55 14.19
C ARG A 63 18.18 8.27 13.02
N GLY A 64 18.10 7.68 11.84
CA GLY A 64 18.70 8.23 10.62
C GLY A 64 19.81 7.36 10.05
N ARG A 65 20.37 7.83 8.93
CA ARG A 65 21.42 7.14 8.19
C ARG A 65 22.73 7.14 8.98
N GLN A 66 23.51 6.06 8.86
CA GLN A 66 24.82 5.99 9.52
C GLN A 66 25.73 7.12 8.99
N PRO A 67 26.48 7.81 9.87
CA PRO A 67 27.47 8.79 9.46
C PRO A 67 28.46 8.19 8.45
N GLY A 68 28.74 8.92 7.35
CA GLY A 68 29.74 8.51 6.35
C GLY A 68 29.26 7.56 5.26
N ALA A 69 28.02 7.06 5.32
CA ALA A 69 27.51 6.26 4.22
C ALA A 69 27.30 7.16 2.96
N PRO A 70 27.55 6.67 1.73
CA PRO A 70 27.42 7.47 0.50
C PRO A 70 25.95 7.80 0.21
N GLY A 71 25.61 9.02 -0.23
CA GLY A 71 24.21 9.38 -0.53
C GLY A 71 23.56 8.41 -1.54
N GLY A 72 22.28 8.07 -1.34
CA GLY A 72 21.53 7.17 -2.24
C GLY A 72 20.88 7.88 -3.44
N GLY A 73 21.32 9.10 -3.75
CA GLY A 73 20.78 9.89 -4.86
C GLY A 73 21.28 9.40 -6.21
N LEU A 74 20.56 9.78 -7.26
CA LEU A 74 20.92 9.51 -8.64
C LEU A 74 22.18 10.32 -9.03
N ALA A 75 23.32 9.66 -9.19
CA ALA A 75 24.58 10.30 -9.62
C ALA A 75 24.49 10.78 -11.08
N MET A 76 25.17 11.86 -11.44
CA MET A 76 25.23 12.30 -12.85
C MET A 76 25.96 11.22 -13.69
N VAL A 77 25.45 10.90 -14.88
CA VAL A 77 26.16 10.05 -15.84
C VAL A 77 27.13 10.89 -16.67
N GLU A 78 28.28 10.32 -17.05
CA GLU A 78 29.25 11.06 -17.87
C GLU A 78 28.75 11.26 -19.30
N VAL A 79 28.12 10.23 -19.87
CA VAL A 79 27.62 10.22 -21.25
C VAL A 79 26.10 9.96 -21.21
N PRO A 80 25.25 10.99 -21.39
CA PRO A 80 23.81 10.82 -21.53
C PRO A 80 23.44 10.37 -22.95
N ASP A 81 22.24 9.81 -23.12
CA ASP A 81 21.73 9.36 -24.43
C ASP A 81 21.48 10.54 -25.39
N GLU A 82 21.05 11.69 -24.86
CA GLU A 82 20.80 12.92 -25.60
C GLU A 82 21.35 14.13 -24.82
N VAL A 83 21.82 15.15 -25.55
CA VAL A 83 22.30 16.43 -25.01
C VAL A 83 21.59 17.56 -25.75
N GLU A 84 20.82 18.36 -25.00
CA GLU A 84 20.21 19.59 -25.51
C GLU A 84 20.97 20.81 -24.97
N ASP A 85 21.59 21.57 -25.86
CA ASP A 85 22.31 22.80 -25.52
C ASP A 85 21.37 24.01 -25.55
N HIS A 86 21.30 24.74 -24.43
CA HIS A 86 20.53 25.98 -24.34
C HIS A 86 21.47 27.20 -24.30
N VAL A 87 21.50 27.96 -25.39
CA VAL A 87 22.29 29.19 -25.50
C VAL A 87 21.36 30.40 -25.51
N PRO A 88 21.67 31.48 -24.78
CA PRO A 88 20.92 32.74 -24.89
C PRO A 88 20.95 33.26 -26.34
N ALA A 89 19.81 33.65 -26.88
CA ALA A 89 19.76 34.19 -28.25
C ALA A 89 20.52 35.52 -28.40
N ALA A 90 20.63 36.30 -27.33
CA ALA A 90 21.30 37.59 -27.33
C ALA A 90 21.93 37.91 -25.97
N CYS A 91 22.92 38.81 -25.99
CA CYS A 91 23.59 39.33 -24.82
C CYS A 91 22.62 40.16 -23.96
N GLY A 92 22.49 39.82 -22.67
CA GLY A 92 21.63 40.55 -21.74
C GLY A 92 22.06 42.01 -21.46
N GLY A 93 23.26 42.41 -21.89
CA GLY A 93 23.75 43.79 -21.74
C GLY A 93 23.55 44.65 -23.00
N CYS A 94 24.04 44.18 -24.16
CA CYS A 94 24.05 44.97 -25.40
C CYS A 94 23.11 44.46 -26.51
N GLY A 95 22.45 43.32 -26.32
CA GLY A 95 21.50 42.76 -27.28
C GLY A 95 22.12 42.14 -28.54
N ARG A 96 23.46 42.07 -28.65
CA ARG A 96 24.12 41.36 -29.74
C ARG A 96 23.75 39.87 -29.71
N GLU A 97 23.51 39.28 -30.88
CA GLU A 97 23.24 37.85 -31.02
C GLU A 97 24.41 37.01 -30.48
N LEU A 98 24.05 35.92 -29.81
CA LEU A 98 25.00 34.97 -29.24
C LEU A 98 24.73 33.57 -29.80
N SER A 99 25.80 32.78 -29.87
CA SER A 99 25.77 31.40 -30.35
C SER A 99 26.65 30.51 -29.49
N THR A 100 26.68 29.22 -29.79
CA THR A 100 27.51 28.23 -29.09
C THR A 100 29.01 28.57 -29.14
N THR A 101 29.48 29.28 -30.16
CA THR A 101 30.89 29.70 -30.26
C THR A 101 31.28 30.76 -29.22
N ASP A 102 30.30 31.48 -28.68
CA ASP A 102 30.52 32.50 -27.65
C ASP A 102 30.48 31.90 -26.23
N SER A 103 30.26 30.59 -26.10
CA SER A 103 30.17 29.89 -24.83
C SER A 103 31.53 29.76 -24.14
N ILE A 104 31.59 30.20 -22.88
CA ILE A 104 32.77 30.07 -22.00
C ILE A 104 32.62 28.93 -20.97
N GLY A 105 31.49 28.22 -20.98
CA GLY A 105 31.18 27.16 -20.02
C GLY A 105 29.68 26.98 -19.81
N HIS A 106 29.28 25.92 -19.12
CA HIS A 106 27.88 25.62 -18.85
C HIS A 106 27.71 24.93 -17.50
N SER A 107 26.53 25.13 -16.89
CA SER A 107 26.08 24.30 -15.77
C SER A 107 25.33 23.08 -16.31
N ARG A 108 25.46 21.92 -15.66
CA ARG A 108 24.86 20.66 -16.12
C ARG A 108 23.71 20.24 -15.21
N ARG A 109 22.62 19.74 -15.79
CA ARG A 109 21.52 19.02 -15.10
C ARG A 109 21.13 17.83 -15.96
N GLN A 110 20.70 16.74 -15.34
CA GLN A 110 20.21 15.55 -16.06
C GLN A 110 18.81 15.20 -15.59
N VAL A 111 17.93 15.03 -16.56
CA VAL A 111 16.59 14.47 -16.37
C VAL A 111 16.68 12.97 -16.69
N ARG A 112 16.03 12.15 -15.87
CA ARG A 112 15.96 10.69 -16.05
C ARG A 112 14.50 10.29 -16.16
N ASP A 113 14.02 10.21 -17.38
CA ASP A 113 12.68 9.74 -17.68
C ASP A 113 12.72 8.31 -18.21
N ILE A 114 11.72 7.53 -17.85
CA ILE A 114 11.49 6.21 -18.42
C ILE A 114 10.47 6.42 -19.55
N PRO A 115 10.82 6.14 -20.82
CA PRO A 115 9.88 6.29 -21.91
C PRO A 115 8.66 5.40 -21.65
N LEU A 116 7.50 5.78 -22.18
CA LEU A 116 6.27 5.01 -21.98
C LEU A 116 6.45 3.59 -22.54
N VAL A 117 6.62 2.61 -21.64
CA VAL A 117 6.69 1.20 -22.02
C VAL A 117 5.27 0.66 -22.06
N THR A 118 4.76 0.38 -23.25
CA THR A 118 3.47 -0.28 -23.44
C THR A 118 3.65 -1.80 -23.53
N VAL A 119 2.64 -2.55 -23.10
CA VAL A 119 2.65 -4.01 -23.24
C VAL A 119 2.47 -4.41 -24.71
N THR A 120 3.26 -5.40 -25.16
CA THR A 120 3.00 -6.08 -26.44
C THR A 120 2.05 -7.23 -26.18
N VAL A 121 0.88 -7.22 -26.83
CA VAL A 121 -0.11 -8.29 -26.73
C VAL A 121 -0.06 -9.12 -28.01
N THR A 122 0.29 -10.40 -27.89
CA THR A 122 0.27 -11.36 -29.00
C THR A 122 -0.92 -12.30 -28.85
N GLU A 123 -1.86 -12.22 -29.79
CA GLU A 123 -2.99 -13.15 -29.85
C GLU A 123 -2.65 -14.34 -30.76
N HIS A 124 -2.59 -15.54 -30.19
CA HIS A 124 -2.38 -16.78 -30.95
C HIS A 124 -3.73 -17.38 -31.36
N ARG A 125 -3.99 -17.47 -32.67
CA ARG A 125 -5.24 -18.02 -33.22
C ARG A 125 -5.00 -19.35 -33.90
N ALA A 126 -5.47 -20.42 -33.27
CA ALA A 126 -5.52 -21.76 -33.85
C ALA A 126 -6.81 -21.94 -34.66
N HIS A 127 -6.71 -21.85 -35.99
CA HIS A 127 -7.87 -21.94 -36.88
C HIS A 127 -8.36 -23.38 -37.09
N ARG A 128 -9.66 -23.52 -37.37
CA ARG A 128 -10.28 -24.77 -37.83
C ARG A 128 -10.73 -24.62 -39.27
N CYS A 129 -10.21 -25.46 -40.15
CA CYS A 129 -10.44 -25.38 -41.58
C CYS A 129 -11.17 -26.63 -42.08
N ARG A 130 -12.18 -26.45 -42.92
CA ARG A 130 -12.87 -27.53 -43.60
C ARG A 130 -12.22 -27.79 -44.96
N CYS A 131 -11.87 -29.04 -45.23
CA CYS A 131 -11.36 -29.46 -46.53
C CYS A 131 -12.47 -29.37 -47.60
N GLY A 132 -12.21 -28.65 -48.69
CA GLY A 132 -13.16 -28.53 -49.80
C GLY A 132 -13.38 -29.82 -50.60
N GLY A 133 -12.46 -30.79 -50.52
CA GLY A 133 -12.57 -32.06 -51.24
C GLY A 133 -13.32 -33.15 -50.48
N CYS A 134 -13.01 -33.35 -49.19
CA CYS A 134 -13.57 -34.45 -48.39
C CYS A 134 -14.45 -34.01 -47.22
N GLY A 135 -14.64 -32.69 -47.01
CA GLY A 135 -15.47 -32.14 -45.95
C GLY A 135 -14.91 -32.27 -44.53
N ARG A 136 -13.78 -32.96 -44.33
CA ARG A 136 -13.14 -33.10 -43.01
C ARG A 136 -12.71 -31.74 -42.46
N VAL A 137 -12.97 -31.50 -41.18
CA VAL A 137 -12.52 -30.32 -40.45
C VAL A 137 -11.25 -30.66 -39.68
N THR A 138 -10.21 -29.87 -39.87
CA THR A 138 -8.91 -30.00 -39.19
C THR A 138 -8.62 -28.73 -38.41
N SER A 139 -8.15 -28.88 -37.17
CA SER A 139 -7.74 -27.77 -36.30
C SER A 139 -6.23 -27.63 -36.33
N ALA A 140 -5.72 -26.39 -36.35
CA ALA A 140 -4.34 -26.11 -36.03
C ALA A 140 -4.10 -26.27 -34.51
N ASP A 141 -2.88 -26.61 -34.12
CA ASP A 141 -2.49 -26.65 -32.72
C ASP A 141 -2.10 -25.25 -32.21
N MET A 142 -2.32 -25.02 -30.92
CA MET A 142 -1.84 -23.82 -30.24
C MET A 142 -0.33 -23.96 -29.98
N PRO A 143 0.47 -22.87 -29.98
CA PRO A 143 1.87 -22.95 -29.58
C PRO A 143 2.01 -23.56 -28.18
N ALA A 144 3.00 -24.44 -28.01
CA ALA A 144 3.27 -25.14 -26.76
C ALA A 144 3.82 -24.22 -25.65
N THR A 145 4.34 -23.05 -26.03
CA THR A 145 4.87 -22.03 -25.12
C THR A 145 4.51 -20.64 -25.63
N VAL A 146 4.13 -19.74 -24.71
CA VAL A 146 3.84 -18.30 -24.94
C VAL A 146 4.73 -17.44 -24.04
#